data_AF-A0A2V9LJG8-F1
#
_entry.id   AF-A0A2V9LJG8-F1
#
_cell.length_a   1.000
_cell.length_b   1.000
_cell.length_c   1.000
_cell.angle_alpha   90.00
_cell.angle_beta   90.00
_cell.angle_gamma   90.00
#
_symmetry.space_group_name_H-M   'P 1'
#
loop_
_entity.id
_entity.type
_entity.pdbx_description
1 polymer ?
#
loop_
_entity_poly.entity_id
_entity_poly.type
_entity_poly.pdbx_seq_one_letter_code
_entity_poly.pdbx_strand_id
1 'polypeptide(L)'
;SNRPNWVSPNVRSSVDMGSFDPAQDRYLNIDAFSRPAPFTIGNSPRTLPNVRLPASYNEDFSLFKRVYFRESKYLEFRSEFFNLFNRVVFGGPSANVNSPDSFGLISSQANTPRIIQLALKVVF
;
A
#
# COMPACT_ATOMS: atom_id res chain seq x y z
N SER A 1 22.20 10.23 3.06
CA SER A 1 20.90 10.66 2.52
C SER A 1 21.04 12.12 2.11
N ASN A 2 21.00 12.43 0.81
CA ASN A 2 21.03 13.82 0.34
C ASN A 2 19.63 14.40 0.49
N ARG A 3 19.44 15.19 1.55
CA ARG A 3 18.20 15.90 1.84
C ARG A 3 17.96 16.98 0.78
N PRO A 4 16.81 17.01 0.09
CA PRO A 4 16.50 18.08 -0.86
C PRO A 4 16.22 19.41 -0.16
N ASN A 5 16.22 20.49 -0.93
CA ASN A 5 15.59 21.74 -0.52
C ASN A 5 14.08 21.62 -0.68
N TRP A 6 13.33 22.08 0.31
CA TRP A 6 11.89 22.28 0.27
C TRP A 6 11.61 23.72 -0.14
N VAL A 7 10.98 23.89 -1.31
CA VAL A 7 10.80 25.20 -1.95
C VAL A 7 9.32 25.60 -2.08
N SER A 8 8.39 24.68 -1.86
CA SER A 8 6.95 24.96 -1.89
C SER A 8 6.18 24.07 -0.92
N PRO A 9 5.17 24.59 -0.20
CA PRO A 9 4.34 23.79 0.69
C PRO A 9 3.49 22.72 -0.04
N ASN A 10 3.31 22.84 -1.36
CA ASN A 10 2.48 21.96 -2.19
C ASN A 10 3.18 20.63 -2.53
N VAL A 11 3.46 19.84 -1.51
CA VAL A 11 4.26 18.60 -1.57
C VAL A 11 3.47 17.39 -2.08
N ARG A 12 2.20 17.27 -1.68
CA ARG A 12 1.30 16.22 -2.19
C ARG A 12 0.62 16.72 -3.46
N SER A 13 0.51 15.87 -4.47
CA SER A 13 -0.34 16.17 -5.63
C SER A 13 -1.82 16.22 -5.22
N SER A 14 -2.64 16.91 -6.02
CA SER A 14 -4.09 17.01 -5.82
C SER A 14 -4.87 15.78 -6.28
N VAL A 15 -4.21 14.66 -6.56
CA VAL A 15 -4.87 13.44 -7.06
C VAL A 15 -5.68 12.77 -5.94
N ASP A 16 -6.92 12.43 -6.28
CA ASP A 16 -7.84 11.71 -5.40
C ASP A 16 -7.50 10.21 -5.37
N MET A 17 -7.53 9.61 -4.17
CA MET A 17 -7.16 8.20 -3.99
C MET A 17 -8.22 7.22 -4.48
N GLY A 18 -9.46 7.66 -4.70
CA GLY A 18 -10.51 6.82 -5.29
C GLY A 18 -10.38 6.64 -6.81
N SER A 19 -9.62 7.51 -7.48
CA SER A 19 -9.39 7.47 -8.94
C SER A 19 -7.90 7.41 -9.32
N PHE A 20 -7.02 7.18 -8.35
CA PHE A 20 -5.58 7.16 -8.54
C PHE A 20 -5.14 6.01 -9.45
N ASP A 21 -4.43 6.35 -10.53
CA ASP A 21 -3.79 5.40 -11.42
C ASP A 21 -2.27 5.39 -11.16
N PRO A 22 -1.70 4.33 -10.56
CA PRO A 22 -0.26 4.25 -10.29
C PRO A 22 0.63 4.27 -11.55
N ALA A 23 0.06 4.05 -12.75
CA ALA A 23 0.79 4.12 -14.01
C ALA A 23 0.89 5.54 -14.59
N GLN A 24 0.00 6.46 -14.18
CA GLN A 24 -0.07 7.82 -14.74
C GLN A 24 0.15 8.90 -13.67
N ASP A 25 -0.37 8.67 -12.47
CA ASP A 25 -0.43 9.67 -11.41
C ASP A 25 0.81 9.65 -10.51
N ARG A 26 1.23 10.85 -10.12
CA ARG A 26 2.24 11.05 -9.07
C ARG A 26 1.55 11.40 -7.77
N TYR A 27 1.97 10.79 -6.68
CA TYR A 27 1.53 11.08 -5.32
C TYR A 27 2.24 12.30 -4.71
N LEU A 28 3.53 12.47 -5.01
CA LEU A 28 4.31 13.63 -4.58
C LEU A 28 4.59 14.55 -5.76
N ASN A 29 4.52 15.85 -5.49
CA ASN A 29 4.92 16.89 -6.42
C ASN A 29 6.43 17.09 -6.35
N ILE A 30 7.13 16.85 -7.46
CA ILE A 30 8.57 17.06 -7.53
C ILE A 30 8.95 18.55 -7.46
N ASP A 31 8.10 19.45 -7.97
CA ASP A 31 8.38 20.89 -8.02
C ASP A 31 8.37 21.54 -6.64
N ALA A 32 7.90 20.81 -5.61
CA ALA A 32 8.05 21.21 -4.22
C ALA A 32 9.46 21.05 -3.68
N PHE A 33 10.35 20.40 -4.45
CA PHE A 33 11.71 20.08 -4.05
C PHE A 33 12.73 20.52 -5.10
N SER A 34 13.91 20.93 -4.64
CA SER A 34 15.05 21.18 -5.52
C SER A 34 16.32 20.55 -4.96
N ARG A 35 17.31 20.34 -5.84
CA ARG A 35 18.61 19.81 -5.43
C ARG A 35 19.39 20.90 -4.68
N PRO A 36 20.00 20.59 -3.53
CA PRO A 36 20.89 21.52 -2.86
C PRO A 36 22.14 21.78 -3.71
N ALA A 37 22.78 22.93 -3.50
CA ALA A 37 24.04 23.25 -4.17
C ALA A 37 25.11 22.18 -3.84
N PRO A 38 26.08 21.93 -4.74
CA PRO A 38 27.17 21.00 -4.45
C PRO A 38 27.81 21.27 -3.09
N PHE A 39 28.08 20.20 -2.33
CA PHE A 39 28.65 20.25 -0.98
C PHE A 39 27.76 20.92 0.10
N THR A 40 26.46 21.11 -0.17
CA THR A 40 25.50 21.61 0.82
C THR A 40 24.44 20.57 1.16
N ILE A 41 23.90 20.65 2.38
CA ILE A 41 22.78 19.81 2.84
C ILE A 41 21.50 20.60 2.61
N GLY A 42 20.47 19.99 2.02
CA GLY A 42 19.19 20.68 1.80
C GLY A 42 18.41 20.95 3.09
N ASN A 43 17.33 21.72 2.98
CA ASN A 43 16.54 22.19 4.13
C ASN A 43 15.23 21.41 4.42
N SER A 44 14.88 20.38 3.63
CA SER A 44 13.62 19.63 3.79
C SER A 44 13.57 18.81 5.09
N PRO A 45 12.54 18.92 5.94
CA PRO A 45 12.44 18.14 7.17
C PRO A 45 12.50 16.63 6.92
N ARG A 46 12.90 15.85 7.94
CA ARG A 46 12.93 14.37 7.84
C ARG A 46 11.55 13.79 7.59
N THR A 47 10.53 14.41 8.18
CA THR A 47 9.11 14.07 8.01
C THR A 47 8.37 15.32 7.58
N LEU A 48 7.61 15.22 6.49
CA LEU A 48 6.81 16.32 5.98
C LEU A 48 5.45 16.31 6.69
N PRO A 49 5.00 17.43 7.26
CA PRO A 49 3.81 17.46 8.12
C PRO A 49 2.53 17.11 7.35
N ASN A 50 2.48 17.41 6.06
CA ASN A 50 1.34 17.25 5.16
C ASN A 50 1.42 16.02 4.24
N VAL A 51 2.40 15.13 4.44
CA VAL A 51 2.50 13.86 3.71
C VAL A 51 2.13 12.73 4.66
N ARG A 52 1.16 11.92 4.25
CA ARG A 52 0.80 10.65 4.87
C ARG A 52 0.82 9.59 3.79
N LEU A 53 0.84 8.32 4.19
CA LEU A 53 0.57 7.25 3.24
C LEU A 53 -0.93 7.24 2.89
N PRO A 54 -1.32 6.67 1.74
CA PRO A 54 -2.71 6.39 1.44
C PRO A 54 -3.37 5.57 2.56
N ALA A 55 -4.69 5.68 2.67
CA ALA A 55 -5.45 4.91 3.64
C ALA A 55 -5.33 3.40 3.33
N SER A 56 -5.16 2.61 4.39
CA SER A 56 -5.00 1.16 4.29
C SER A 56 -6.27 0.47 4.79
N TYR A 57 -6.91 -0.31 3.93
CA TYR A 57 -8.04 -1.16 4.30
C TYR A 57 -7.76 -2.59 3.81
N ASN A 58 -7.76 -3.55 4.73
CA ASN A 58 -7.57 -4.96 4.44
C ASN A 58 -8.43 -5.80 5.39
N GLU A 59 -9.36 -6.56 4.83
CA GLU A 59 -10.30 -7.39 5.56
C GLU A 59 -10.06 -8.87 5.23
N ASP A 60 -9.77 -9.66 6.25
CA ASP A 60 -9.58 -11.12 6.12
C ASP A 60 -10.78 -11.84 6.74
N PHE A 61 -11.19 -12.95 6.14
CA PHE A 61 -12.40 -13.68 6.53
C PHE A 61 -12.20 -15.19 6.46
N SER A 62 -12.64 -15.90 7.49
CA SER A 62 -12.57 -17.36 7.54
C SER A 62 -13.90 -17.96 7.98
N LEU A 63 -14.31 -19.03 7.29
CA LEU A 63 -15.52 -19.79 7.57
C LEU A 63 -15.18 -21.28 7.72
N PHE A 64 -15.69 -21.86 8.81
CA PHE A 64 -15.52 -23.27 9.14
C PHE A 64 -16.89 -23.88 9.36
N LYS A 65 -17.21 -24.94 8.61
CA LYS A 65 -18.48 -25.66 8.74
C LYS A 65 -18.22 -27.15 8.95
N ARG A 66 -18.78 -27.69 10.03
CA ARG A 66 -18.86 -29.13 10.27
C ARG A 66 -20.22 -29.67 9.84
N VAL A 67 -20.18 -30.78 9.13
CA VAL A 67 -21.34 -31.59 8.76
C VAL A 67 -21.14 -32.96 9.40
N TYR A 68 -21.97 -33.27 10.40
CA TYR A 68 -21.91 -34.53 11.14
C TYR A 68 -22.69 -35.61 10.41
N PHE A 69 -22.07 -36.78 10.26
CA PHE A 69 -22.71 -37.97 9.68
C PHE A 69 -23.05 -39.01 10.75
N ARG A 70 -22.25 -39.05 11.82
CA ARG A 70 -22.43 -39.86 13.04
C ARG A 70 -21.92 -39.08 14.24
N GLU A 71 -22.10 -39.62 15.44
CA GLU A 71 -21.72 -39.01 16.72
C GLU A 71 -20.27 -38.50 16.73
N SER A 72 -19.31 -39.31 16.26
CA SER A 72 -17.89 -38.95 16.20
C SER A 72 -17.36 -38.62 14.79
N LYS A 73 -18.16 -38.83 13.73
CA LYS A 73 -17.72 -38.71 12.33
C LYS A 73 -18.30 -37.49 11.65
N TYR A 74 -17.43 -36.63 11.13
CA TYR A 74 -17.83 -35.41 10.47
C TYR A 74 -16.90 -35.01 9.33
N LEU A 75 -17.44 -34.22 8.42
CA LEU A 75 -16.72 -33.49 7.40
C LEU A 75 -16.61 -32.04 7.82
N GLU A 76 -15.40 -31.50 7.77
CA GLU A 76 -15.12 -30.11 8.03
C GLU A 76 -14.70 -29.43 6.73
N PHE A 77 -15.51 -28.47 6.30
CA PHE A 77 -15.21 -27.56 5.22
C PHE A 77 -14.63 -26.27 5.80
N ARG A 78 -13.52 -25.81 5.24
CA ARG A 78 -12.87 -24.56 5.61
C ARG A 78 -12.68 -23.71 4.37
N SER A 79 -13.00 -22.42 4.49
CA SER A 79 -12.67 -21.43 3.49
C SER A 79 -12.05 -20.21 4.16
N GLU A 80 -10.89 -19.80 3.68
CA GLU A 80 -10.15 -18.64 4.16
C GLU A 80 -9.94 -17.66 3.01
N PHE A 81 -10.25 -16.39 3.25
CA PHE A 81 -10.17 -15.29 2.30
C PHE A 81 -9.24 -14.24 2.90
N PHE A 82 -8.08 -14.06 2.29
CA PHE A 82 -7.18 -12.95 2.59
C PHE A 82 -7.48 -11.82 1.61
N ASN A 83 -7.62 -10.59 2.10
CA ASN A 83 -8.07 -9.45 1.31
C ASN A 83 -9.43 -9.72 0.60
N LEU A 84 -10.47 -9.95 1.40
CA LEU A 84 -11.82 -10.36 0.98
C LEU A 84 -12.39 -9.46 -0.13
N PHE A 85 -12.23 -8.14 0.01
CA PHE A 85 -12.72 -7.15 -0.95
C PHE A 85 -11.75 -6.83 -2.09
N ASN A 86 -10.61 -7.52 -2.16
CA ASN A 86 -9.56 -7.30 -3.17
C ASN A 86 -9.11 -5.83 -3.26
N ARG A 87 -8.94 -5.18 -2.11
CA ARG A 87 -8.46 -3.79 -2.01
C ARG A 87 -6.95 -3.73 -2.14
N VAL A 88 -6.46 -2.73 -2.86
CA VAL A 88 -5.03 -2.43 -2.97
C VAL A 88 -4.65 -1.49 -1.84
N VAL A 89 -3.73 -1.92 -0.98
CA VAL A 89 -3.04 -1.01 -0.06
C VAL A 89 -1.77 -0.54 -0.74
N PHE A 90 -1.76 0.73 -1.14
CA PHE A 90 -0.62 1.35 -1.80
C PHE A 90 0.59 1.46 -0.85
N GLY A 91 1.78 1.17 -1.37
CA GLY A 91 3.03 1.39 -0.67
C GLY A 91 3.43 2.86 -0.60
N GLY A 92 4.66 3.11 -0.13
CA GLY A 92 5.24 4.44 -0.10
C GLY A 92 5.68 4.92 -1.49
N PRO A 93 5.54 6.23 -1.79
CA PRO A 93 6.05 6.80 -3.03
C PRO A 93 7.58 6.83 -3.05
N SER A 94 8.18 6.80 -4.23
CA SER A 94 9.61 7.07 -4.39
C SER A 94 9.92 8.52 -3.98
N ALA A 95 10.83 8.69 -3.02
CA ALA A 95 11.22 9.99 -2.49
C ALA A 95 12.63 10.43 -2.94
N ASN A 96 13.21 9.78 -3.95
CA ASN A 96 14.54 10.12 -4.44
C ASN A 96 14.50 11.29 -5.44
N VAL A 97 14.77 12.51 -4.98
CA VAL A 97 14.78 13.72 -5.83
C VAL A 97 15.80 13.65 -6.98
N ASN A 98 16.79 12.75 -6.88
CA ASN A 98 17.79 12.59 -7.94
C ASN A 98 17.28 11.75 -9.12
N SER A 99 16.13 11.10 -8.97
CA SER A 99 15.46 10.28 -9.98
C SER A 99 14.10 10.90 -10.32
N PRO A 100 14.07 12.00 -11.09
CA PRO A 100 12.84 12.77 -11.33
C PRO A 100 11.76 11.92 -12.01
N ASP A 101 12.14 11.01 -12.89
CA ASP A 101 11.20 10.15 -13.61
C ASP A 101 10.36 9.28 -12.67
N SER A 102 10.94 8.81 -11.56
CA SER A 102 10.25 7.97 -10.58
C SER A 102 9.77 8.72 -9.33
N PHE A 103 10.21 9.95 -9.10
CA PHE A 103 9.85 10.71 -7.90
C PHE A 103 8.33 10.88 -7.76
N GLY A 104 7.81 10.57 -6.58
CA GLY A 104 6.38 10.66 -6.29
C GLY A 104 5.53 9.54 -6.86
N LEU A 105 6.06 8.64 -7.70
CA LEU A 105 5.32 7.46 -8.15
C LEU A 105 5.18 6.43 -7.02
N ILE A 106 4.01 5.80 -6.94
CA ILE A 106 3.78 4.63 -6.11
C ILE A 106 3.75 3.41 -7.02
N SER A 107 4.80 2.59 -6.95
CA SER A 107 4.96 1.40 -7.80
C SER A 107 4.87 0.09 -7.03
N SER A 108 4.35 0.14 -5.79
CA SER A 108 4.30 -1.02 -4.91
C SER A 108 2.95 -1.13 -4.19
N GLN A 109 2.60 -2.38 -3.90
CA GLN A 109 1.47 -2.75 -3.05
C GLN A 109 2.04 -3.27 -1.72
N ALA A 110 1.46 -2.83 -0.61
CA ALA A 110 1.88 -3.20 0.74
C ALA A 110 1.13 -4.42 1.30
N ASN A 111 -0.08 -4.70 0.82
CA ASN A 111 -0.80 -5.94 1.14
C ASN A 111 -0.65 -6.97 0.01
N THR A 112 -1.20 -8.16 0.22
CA THR A 112 -1.29 -9.18 -0.82
C THR A 112 -2.57 -9.00 -1.66
N PRO A 113 -2.55 -9.36 -2.96
CA PRO A 113 -3.79 -9.56 -3.72
C PRO A 113 -4.69 -10.59 -3.05
N ARG A 114 -5.99 -10.61 -3.39
CA ARG A 114 -6.92 -11.56 -2.78
C ARG A 114 -6.48 -13.01 -2.97
N ILE A 115 -6.41 -13.74 -1.86
CA ILE A 115 -6.12 -15.18 -1.85
C ILE A 115 -7.31 -15.89 -1.22
N ILE A 116 -7.78 -16.95 -1.89
CA ILE A 116 -8.84 -17.82 -1.38
C ILE A 116 -8.26 -19.22 -1.20
N GLN A 117 -8.35 -19.75 0.01
CA GLN A 117 -7.92 -21.10 0.35
C GLN A 117 -9.13 -21.92 0.76
N LEU A 118 -9.24 -23.12 0.20
CA LEU A 118 -10.31 -24.06 0.49
C LEU A 118 -9.67 -25.35 1.01
N ALA A 119 -10.23 -25.89 2.09
CA ALA A 119 -9.79 -27.16 2.65
C ALA A 119 -10.97 -28.03 3.05
N LEU A 120 -10.77 -29.34 2.90
CA LEU A 120 -11.73 -30.36 3.28
C LEU A 120 -11.05 -31.38 4.18
N LYS A 121 -11.62 -31.64 5.35
CA LYS A 121 -11.11 -32.63 6.31
C LYS A 121 -12.20 -33.61 6.68
N VAL A 122 -11.88 -34.91 6.61
CA VAL A 122 -12.75 -35.98 7.11
C VAL A 122 -12.21 -36.46 8.46
N VAL A 123 -13.11 -36.62 9.43
CA VAL A 123 -12.80 -37.18 10.75
C VAL A 123 -13.64 -38.43 10.96
N PHE A 124 -12.98 -39.52 11.35
CA PHE A 124 -13.56 -40.86 11.46
C PHE A 124 -13.36 -41.47 12.85
#